data_AF-A0A497PVD3-F1
#
_entry.id   AF-A0A497PVD3-F1
#
_cell.length_a   1.000
_cell.length_b   1.000
_cell.length_c   1.000
_cell.angle_alpha   90.00
_cell.angle_beta   90.00
_cell.angle_gamma   90.00
#
_symmetry.space_group_name_H-M   'P 1'
#
loop_
_entity.id
_entity.type
_entity.pdbx_description
1 polymer ?
#
loop_
_entity_poly.entity_id
_entity_poly.type
_entity_poly.pdbx_seq_one_letter_code
_entity_poly.pdbx_strand_id
1 'polypeptide(L)'
;MDKVVIGDRGTDSNALHDHHAFLFSKEKELLAIPVSLYLIDNKTKEMYNDTASIYGNFVFQGLYVYRINLKDGIVFKGRITHLENFTNCWDYSRFIKRALYIGDTLYTLSDAMIKINDMKNLKERGEISLL
;
A
#
# COMPACT_ATOMS: atom_id res chain seq x y z
N MET A 1 16.97 2.87 -15.86
CA MET A 1 16.03 1.86 -15.37
C MET A 1 15.67 2.27 -13.95
N ASP A 2 14.39 2.43 -13.66
CA ASP A 2 13.92 2.93 -12.37
C ASP A 2 13.48 1.77 -11.47
N LYS A 3 13.83 1.82 -10.18
CA LYS A 3 13.59 0.72 -9.23
C LYS A 3 13.15 1.25 -7.87
N VAL A 4 12.06 0.70 -7.34
CA VAL A 4 11.61 0.92 -5.97
C VAL A 4 11.63 -0.41 -5.24
N VAL A 5 12.22 -0.43 -4.04
CA VAL A 5 12.21 -1.59 -3.13
C VAL A 5 11.37 -1.20 -1.91
N ILE A 6 10.41 -2.05 -1.56
CA ILE A 6 9.49 -1.82 -0.44
C ILE A 6 9.68 -2.96 0.56
N GLY A 7 10.07 -2.58 1.78
CA GLY A 7 10.08 -3.49 2.92
C GLY A 7 11.21 -4.51 2.97
N ASP A 8 11.16 -5.32 4.01
CA ASP A 8 12.04 -6.48 4.24
C ASP A 8 11.20 -7.78 4.18
N ARG A 9 11.83 -8.92 4.51
CA ARG A 9 11.17 -10.23 4.56
C ARG A 9 9.91 -10.19 5.42
N GLY A 10 8.82 -10.75 4.90
CA GLY A 10 7.48 -10.69 5.47
C GLY A 10 6.59 -9.65 4.78
N THR A 11 7.18 -8.68 4.06
CA THR A 11 6.40 -7.76 3.22
C THR A 11 5.70 -8.52 2.13
N ASP A 12 4.41 -8.24 1.97
CA ASP A 12 3.53 -8.97 1.07
C ASP A 12 2.52 -8.04 0.37
N SER A 13 1.87 -8.55 -0.67
CA SER A 13 0.85 -7.82 -1.42
C SER A 13 -0.17 -8.77 -2.03
N ASN A 14 -1.45 -8.40 -1.93
CA ASN A 14 -2.51 -9.10 -2.65
C ASN A 14 -2.26 -9.16 -4.17
N ALA A 15 -1.48 -8.23 -4.74
CA ALA A 15 -1.12 -8.23 -6.16
C ALA A 15 -0.24 -9.41 -6.58
N LEU A 16 0.42 -10.09 -5.64
CA LEU A 16 1.20 -11.30 -5.91
C LEU A 16 0.31 -12.53 -6.19
N HIS A 17 -0.97 -12.46 -5.82
CA HIS A 17 -1.89 -13.60 -5.88
C HIS A 17 -3.18 -13.29 -6.64
N ASP A 18 -3.56 -12.02 -6.77
CA ASP A 18 -4.70 -11.54 -7.56
C ASP A 18 -4.30 -10.35 -8.44
N HIS A 19 -4.31 -10.54 -9.75
CA HIS A 19 -3.97 -9.51 -10.73
C HIS A 19 -4.98 -8.34 -10.77
N HIS A 20 -6.17 -8.49 -10.17
CA HIS A 20 -7.14 -7.42 -10.00
C HIS A 20 -6.97 -6.63 -8.70
N ALA A 21 -5.96 -6.95 -7.87
CA ALA A 21 -5.74 -6.25 -6.60
C ALA A 21 -5.03 -4.90 -6.78
N PHE A 22 -4.15 -4.77 -7.78
CA PHE A 22 -3.49 -3.51 -8.10
C PHE A 22 -4.28 -2.70 -9.12
N LEU A 23 -4.17 -1.38 -9.03
CA LEU A 23 -4.79 -0.43 -9.95
C LEU A 23 -3.71 0.20 -10.82
N PHE A 24 -3.87 0.10 -12.14
CA PHE A 24 -3.03 0.80 -13.10
C PHE A 24 -3.88 1.60 -14.09
N SER A 25 -3.52 2.85 -14.30
CA SER A 25 -4.12 3.70 -15.33
C SER A 25 -3.03 4.50 -16.04
N LYS A 26 -2.80 4.19 -17.30
CA LYS A 26 -1.84 4.92 -18.14
C LYS A 26 -2.26 6.38 -18.33
N GLU A 27 -3.55 6.64 -18.53
CA GLU A 27 -4.09 7.98 -18.74
C GLU A 27 -3.89 8.88 -17.52
N LYS A 28 -4.05 8.32 -16.31
CA LYS A 28 -3.82 9.04 -15.05
C LYS A 28 -2.38 8.98 -14.55
N GLU A 29 -1.49 8.33 -15.30
CA GLU A 29 -0.13 7.98 -14.86
C GLU A 29 -0.13 7.30 -13.49
N LEU A 30 -1.14 6.49 -13.15
CA LEU A 30 -1.38 5.98 -11.81
C LEU A 30 -0.97 4.51 -11.70
N LEU A 31 -0.24 4.18 -10.64
CA LEU A 31 -0.03 2.81 -10.17
C LEU A 31 -0.32 2.78 -8.67
N ALA A 32 -1.24 1.94 -8.23
CA ALA A 32 -1.56 1.76 -6.82
C ALA A 32 -1.62 0.29 -6.43
N ILE A 33 -0.90 -0.07 -5.35
CA ILE A 33 -0.64 -1.46 -4.97
C ILE A 33 -0.98 -1.64 -3.48
N PRO A 34 -1.85 -2.59 -3.10
CA PRO A 34 -2.05 -2.94 -1.69
C PRO A 34 -0.78 -3.60 -1.14
N VAL A 35 -0.28 -3.17 0.02
CA VAL A 35 0.95 -3.68 0.63
C VAL A 35 0.75 -3.87 2.12
N SER A 36 1.18 -5.04 2.60
CA SER A 36 1.44 -5.32 4.01
C SER A 36 2.94 -5.18 4.24
N LEU A 37 3.38 -4.07 4.82
CA LEU A 37 4.78 -3.73 5.03
C LEU A 37 5.32 -4.35 6.32
N TYR A 38 6.44 -5.05 6.20
CA TYR A 38 7.22 -5.53 7.32
C TYR A 38 8.66 -4.99 7.22
N LEU A 39 9.22 -4.55 8.36
CA LEU A 39 10.58 -4.03 8.44
C LEU A 39 11.36 -4.71 9.57
N ILE A 40 12.61 -5.05 9.30
CA ILE A 40 13.57 -5.46 10.31
C ILE A 40 14.16 -4.18 10.92
N ASP A 41 14.25 -4.10 12.24
CA ASP A 41 14.80 -2.91 12.89
C ASP A 41 16.31 -2.76 12.61
N ASN A 42 16.79 -1.52 12.59
CA ASN A 42 18.18 -1.22 12.21
C ASN A 42 19.20 -1.90 13.14
N LYS A 43 18.90 -2.03 14.45
CA LYS A 43 19.81 -2.69 15.39
C LYS A 43 19.98 -4.16 15.03
N THR A 44 18.88 -4.84 14.70
CA THR A 44 18.94 -6.21 14.18
C THR A 44 19.71 -6.27 12.88
N LYS A 45 19.48 -5.37 11.92
CA LYS A 45 20.25 -5.35 10.66
C LYS A 45 21.76 -5.19 10.88
N GLU A 46 22.17 -4.38 11.84
CA GLU A 46 23.58 -4.15 12.17
C GLU A 46 24.25 -5.35 12.85
N MET A 47 23.49 -6.19 13.55
CA MET A 47 24.02 -7.38 14.24
C MET A 47 24.31 -8.57 13.32
N TYR A 48 23.75 -8.59 12.10
CA TYR A 48 23.86 -9.72 11.19
C TYR A 48 24.42 -9.29 9.83
N ASN A 49 25.37 -10.06 9.30
CA ASN A 49 25.93 -9.84 7.96
C ASN A 49 24.92 -10.12 6.84
N ASP A 50 23.89 -10.93 7.12
CA ASP A 50 22.78 -11.24 6.23
C ASP A 50 21.47 -11.32 7.03
N THR A 51 20.42 -10.72 6.50
CA THR A 51 19.09 -10.65 7.12
C THR A 51 18.05 -11.47 6.37
N ALA A 52 18.46 -12.23 5.35
CA ALA A 52 17.55 -12.98 4.47
C ALA A 52 16.67 -14.03 5.19
N SER A 53 17.07 -14.51 6.37
CA SER A 53 16.32 -15.45 7.20
C SER A 53 15.49 -14.78 8.30
N ILE A 54 15.70 -13.49 8.54
CA ILE A 54 15.07 -12.74 9.63
C ILE A 54 13.76 -12.15 9.12
N TYR A 55 12.66 -12.40 9.82
CA TYR A 55 11.37 -11.78 9.50
C TYR A 55 11.30 -10.38 10.10
N GLY A 56 10.77 -9.43 9.34
CA GLY A 56 10.47 -8.09 9.83
C GLY A 56 9.25 -8.07 10.76
N ASN A 57 9.07 -6.95 11.44
CA ASN A 57 7.88 -6.65 12.22
C ASN A 57 6.87 -5.89 11.37
N PHE A 58 5.57 -6.07 11.63
CA PHE A 58 4.52 -5.33 10.95
C PHE A 58 4.70 -3.82 11.18
N VAL A 59 4.59 -3.04 10.10
CA VAL A 59 4.71 -1.58 10.16
C VAL A 59 3.48 -0.88 9.59
N PHE A 60 2.89 -1.43 8.53
CA PHE A 60 1.82 -0.77 7.82
C PHE A 60 1.02 -1.77 6.99
N GLN A 61 -0.29 -1.53 6.87
CA GLN A 61 -1.10 -2.13 5.82
C GLN A 61 -1.88 -1.05 5.10
N GLY A 62 -1.87 -1.09 3.76
CA GLY A 62 -2.72 -0.21 2.98
C GLY A 62 -2.29 -0.11 1.53
N LEU A 63 -2.79 0.92 0.83
CA LEU A 63 -2.51 1.17 -0.57
C LEU A 63 -1.31 2.11 -0.71
N TYR A 64 -0.26 1.67 -1.42
CA TYR A 64 0.81 2.53 -1.89
C TYR A 64 0.41 3.14 -3.22
N VAL A 65 0.54 4.45 -3.36
CA VAL A 65 0.18 5.17 -4.58
C VAL A 65 1.42 5.79 -5.20
N TYR A 66 1.59 5.54 -6.50
CA TYR A 66 2.67 6.05 -7.33
C TYR A 66 2.10 6.76 -8.56
N ARG A 67 2.84 7.75 -9.02
CA ARG A 67 2.74 8.26 -10.38
C ARG A 67 3.83 7.60 -11.22
N ILE A 68 3.49 7.08 -12.40
CA ILE A 68 4.43 6.40 -13.29
C ILE A 68 4.35 6.93 -14.72
N ASN A 69 5.49 7.40 -15.25
CA ASN A 69 5.61 7.78 -16.66
C ASN A 69 7.04 7.63 -17.19
N LEU A 70 7.23 7.83 -18.50
CA LEU A 70 8.54 7.66 -19.15
C LEU A 70 9.55 8.79 -18.86
N LYS A 71 9.08 9.94 -18.38
CA LYS A 71 9.91 11.13 -18.15
C LYS A 71 10.50 11.16 -16.74
N ASP A 72 9.64 10.93 -15.75
CA ASP A 72 9.93 11.07 -14.33
C ASP A 72 10.04 9.71 -13.63
N GLY A 73 9.75 8.61 -14.33
CA GLY A 73 9.88 7.26 -13.79
C GLY A 73 8.80 6.93 -12.76
N ILE A 74 9.18 6.35 -11.62
CA ILE A 74 8.30 5.91 -10.54
C ILE A 74 8.34 6.92 -9.38
N VAL A 75 7.33 7.76 -9.27
CA VAL A 75 7.25 8.82 -8.24
C VAL A 75 6.25 8.43 -7.16
N PHE A 76 6.72 8.25 -5.93
CA PHE A 76 5.85 7.98 -4.78
C PHE A 76 4.94 9.17 -4.47
N LYS A 77 3.63 8.92 -4.38
CA LYS A 77 2.59 9.93 -4.11
C LYS A 77 2.13 9.91 -2.66
N GLY A 78 2.11 8.74 -2.04
CA GLY A 78 1.67 8.59 -0.65
C GLY A 78 1.06 7.21 -0.39
N ARG A 79 0.46 7.08 0.79
CA ARG A 79 -0.14 5.85 1.30
C ARG A 79 -1.53 6.13 1.86
N ILE A 80 -2.45 5.18 1.70
CA ILE A 80 -3.79 5.19 2.30
C ILE A 80 -3.94 3.93 3.14
N THR A 81 -4.52 4.02 4.33
CA THR A 81 -4.84 2.87 5.19
C THR A 81 -6.26 2.97 5.72
N HIS A 82 -6.85 1.81 6.01
CA HIS A 82 -8.11 1.68 6.74
C HIS A 82 -7.89 1.34 8.21
N LEU A 83 -6.64 1.06 8.64
CA LEU A 83 -6.30 0.82 10.04
C LEU A 83 -6.31 2.14 10.82
N GLU A 84 -6.95 2.14 11.98
CA GLU A 84 -6.98 3.30 12.89
C GLU A 84 -5.67 3.45 13.68
N ASN A 85 -5.07 2.32 14.04
CA ASN A 85 -3.74 2.24 14.63
C ASN A 85 -3.00 1.02 14.08
N PHE A 86 -1.67 1.13 13.98
CA PHE A 86 -0.82 0.05 13.45
C PHE A 86 -0.48 -1.01 14.51
N THR A 87 -0.90 -0.81 15.76
CA THR A 87 -0.76 -1.80 16.83
C THR A 87 -1.77 -2.93 16.73
N ASN A 88 -2.95 -2.68 16.14
CA ASN A 88 -3.97 -3.69 15.87
C ASN A 88 -3.75 -4.33 14.49
N CYS A 89 -2.58 -4.93 14.29
CA CYS A 89 -2.21 -5.59 13.03
C CYS A 89 -3.01 -6.87 12.72
N TRP A 90 -3.88 -7.28 13.65
CA TRP A 90 -4.73 -8.48 13.54
C TRP A 90 -6.11 -8.19 12.96
N ASP A 91 -6.49 -6.92 12.77
CA ASP A 91 -7.75 -6.56 12.13
C ASP A 91 -7.67 -6.64 10.61
N TYR A 92 -7.65 -7.89 10.12
CA TYR A 92 -7.63 -8.19 8.69
C TYR A 92 -8.88 -7.69 7.94
N SER A 93 -9.98 -7.42 8.64
CA SER A 93 -11.20 -6.89 8.02
C SER A 93 -10.97 -5.48 7.45
N ARG A 94 -10.02 -4.75 8.04
CA ARG A 94 -9.60 -3.41 7.61
C ARG A 94 -8.40 -3.46 6.65
N PHE A 95 -7.96 -4.63 6.21
CA PHE A 95 -6.87 -4.68 5.24
C PHE A 95 -7.41 -4.27 3.87
N ILE A 96 -6.81 -3.24 3.26
CA ILE A 96 -7.17 -2.83 1.89
C ILE A 96 -6.83 -3.98 0.94
N LYS A 97 -7.84 -4.44 0.18
CA LYS A 97 -7.73 -5.54 -0.79
C LYS A 97 -7.77 -5.05 -2.23
N ARG A 98 -8.48 -3.95 -2.49
CA ARG A 98 -8.70 -3.40 -3.84
C ARG A 98 -8.68 -1.88 -3.82
N ALA A 99 -8.36 -1.31 -4.98
CA ALA A 99 -8.57 0.10 -5.26
C ALA A 99 -9.15 0.29 -6.66
N LEU A 100 -9.97 1.33 -6.83
CA LEU A 100 -10.51 1.74 -8.12
C LEU A 100 -10.62 3.27 -8.16
N TYR A 101 -10.88 3.85 -9.33
CA TYR A 101 -11.14 5.27 -9.44
C TYR A 101 -12.37 5.59 -10.29
N ILE A 102 -12.99 6.72 -9.98
CA ILE A 102 -14.03 7.34 -10.80
C ILE A 102 -13.69 8.82 -10.94
N GLY A 103 -13.45 9.27 -12.18
CA GLY A 103 -12.93 10.62 -12.43
C GLY A 103 -11.58 10.84 -11.72
N ASP A 104 -11.53 11.83 -10.83
CA ASP A 104 -10.36 12.18 -10.01
C ASP A 104 -10.48 11.74 -8.55
N THR A 105 -11.35 10.76 -8.29
CA THR A 105 -11.59 10.20 -6.96
C THR A 105 -11.06 8.77 -6.89
N LEU A 106 -10.22 8.49 -5.88
CA LEU A 106 -9.67 7.19 -5.59
C LEU A 106 -10.48 6.53 -4.47
N TYR A 107 -10.86 5.27 -4.67
CA TYR A 107 -11.60 4.47 -3.71
C TYR A 107 -10.73 3.30 -3.27
N THR A 108 -10.60 3.10 -1.97
CA THR A 108 -9.96 1.92 -1.36
C THR A 108 -11.00 1.08 -0.65
N LEU A 109 -10.88 -0.24 -0.80
CA LEU A 109 -11.86 -1.19 -0.29
C LEU A 109 -11.17 -2.23 0.62
N SER A 110 -11.73 -2.42 1.80
CA SER A 110 -11.49 -3.56 2.69
C SER A 110 -12.84 -4.25 2.98
N ASP A 111 -12.85 -5.32 3.77
CA ASP A 111 -14.11 -5.97 4.16
C ASP A 111 -14.95 -5.06 5.06
N ALA A 112 -14.29 -4.24 5.87
CA ALA A 112 -14.95 -3.39 6.85
C ALA A 112 -15.40 -2.02 6.33
N MET A 113 -14.77 -1.49 5.26
CA MET A 113 -15.06 -0.13 4.82
C MET A 113 -14.61 0.18 3.40
N ILE A 114 -15.19 1.25 2.85
CA ILE A 114 -14.71 1.96 1.66
C ILE A 114 -14.23 3.34 2.11
N LYS A 115 -13.03 3.73 1.69
CA LYS A 115 -12.51 5.08 1.89
C LYS A 115 -12.37 5.81 0.56
N ILE A 116 -12.65 7.11 0.58
CA ILE A 116 -12.74 7.97 -0.60
C ILE A 116 -11.68 9.06 -0.45
N ASN A 117 -10.76 9.15 -1.41
CA ASN A 117 -9.66 10.10 -1.39
C ASN A 117 -9.61 10.91 -2.69
N ASP A 118 -9.18 12.16 -2.60
CA ASP A 118 -8.75 12.93 -3.76
C ASP A 118 -7.55 12.25 -4.43
N MET A 119 -7.58 11.99 -5.73
CA MET A 119 -6.49 11.28 -6.40
C MET A 119 -5.18 12.08 -6.46
N LYS A 120 -5.24 13.42 -6.47
CA LYS A 120 -4.07 14.28 -6.66
C LYS A 120 -3.23 14.40 -5.39
N ASN A 121 -3.88 14.52 -4.23
CA ASN A 121 -3.23 14.74 -2.93
C ASN A 121 -3.53 13.65 -1.88
N LEU A 122 -4.36 12.66 -2.21
CA LEU A 122 -4.77 11.55 -1.33
C LEU A 122 -5.50 11.99 -0.07
N LYS A 123 -5.94 13.25 0.01
CA LYS A 123 -6.73 13.73 1.15
C LYS A 123 -8.06 13.00 1.18
N GLU A 124 -8.40 12.48 2.35
CA GLU A 124 -9.68 11.84 2.60
C GLU A 124 -10.82 12.83 2.36
N ARG A 125 -11.87 12.36 1.68
CA ARG A 125 -13.11 13.09 1.39
C ARG A 125 -14.31 12.45 2.07
N GLY A 126 -14.20 11.19 2.48
CA GLY A 126 -15.23 10.48 3.22
C GLY A 126 -14.94 8.99 3.29
N GLU A 127 -15.80 8.28 4.01
CA GLU A 127 -15.74 6.84 4.20
C GLU A 127 -17.15 6.26 4.38
N ILE A 128 -17.27 4.96 4.14
CA ILE A 128 -18.50 4.18 4.28
C ILE A 128 -18.14 2.93 5.09
N SER A 129 -18.80 2.72 6.24
CA SER A 129 -18.72 1.46 6.99
C SER A 129 -19.51 0.38 6.25
N LEU A 130 -18.94 -0.82 6.17
CA LEU A 130 -19.59 -2.03 5.66
C LEU A 130 -19.94 -3.03 6.78
N LEU A 131 -19.54 -2.71 8.02
CA LEU A 131 -19.94 -3.39 9.25
C LEU A 131 -21.10 -2.65 9.92
#